data_AF-A0A931R252-F1
#
_entry.id   AF-A0A931R252-F1
#
_cell.length_a   1.000
_cell.length_b   1.000
_cell.length_c   1.000
_cell.angle_alpha   90.00
_cell.angle_beta   90.00
_cell.angle_gamma   90.00
#
_symmetry.space_group_name_H-M   'P 1'
#
loop_
_entity.id
_entity.type
_entity.pdbx_description
1 polymer ?
#
loop_
_entity_poly.entity_id
_entity_poly.type
_entity_poly.pdbx_seq_one_letter_code
_entity_poly.pdbx_strand_id
1 'polypeptide(L)'
;MISKTCTGNEHPDRPLVPALDLTARYSSRLSARSALYTDLRLLLDGLNEALPSVGYRSIVIGENRLARSSVSARQKVWKELKPRYLLDRDHPLFDAFWAEWQRCDSERERELIAYILFALNDRLVADLGTEWLFPYLRRAPAEIRVEDVQGFLDSAARHHDEDEVRGTSGAHPRAAPIGRWRQDRSFDPARLPTRKGTGFSRVSPRYLHPGQRDASGRWDTS
;
A
#
# COMPACT_ATOMS: atom_id res chain seq x y z
N MET A 1 -0.51 16.95 -52.45
CA MET A 1 -1.08 17.19 -51.12
C MET A 1 -0.83 15.95 -50.28
N ILE A 2 0.15 15.99 -49.37
CA ILE A 2 0.54 14.86 -48.53
C ILE A 2 -0.01 15.15 -47.13
N SER A 3 -1.03 14.39 -46.73
CA SER A 3 -1.56 14.43 -45.37
C SER A 3 -0.52 13.86 -44.42
N LYS A 4 0.05 14.73 -43.57
CA LYS A 4 0.77 14.32 -42.36
C LYS A 4 -0.25 13.79 -41.36
N THR A 5 -0.32 12.47 -41.21
CA THR A 5 -0.91 11.84 -40.03
C THR A 5 0.04 12.06 -38.86
N CYS A 6 -0.37 12.89 -37.90
CA CYS A 6 0.29 13.03 -36.62
C CYS A 6 0.15 11.71 -35.86
N THR A 7 1.19 10.89 -35.86
CA THR A 7 1.39 9.79 -34.91
C THR A 7 1.40 10.38 -33.50
N GLY A 8 0.50 9.88 -32.65
CA GLY A 8 0.56 10.15 -31.22
C GLY A 8 1.90 9.72 -30.65
N ASN A 9 2.46 10.53 -29.76
CA ASN A 9 3.56 10.13 -28.89
C ASN A 9 3.06 9.05 -27.94
N GLU A 10 3.03 7.80 -28.39
CA GLU A 10 3.16 6.66 -27.50
C GLU A 10 4.58 6.75 -26.93
N HIS A 11 4.73 6.84 -25.61
CA HIS A 11 6.05 6.76 -24.98
C HIS A 11 6.57 5.33 -25.21
N PRO A 12 7.53 5.10 -26.13
CA PRO A 12 7.68 3.80 -26.78
C PRO A 12 8.39 2.72 -25.93
N ASP A 13 8.63 2.98 -24.64
CA ASP A 13 9.43 2.11 -23.76
C ASP A 13 8.76 1.79 -22.42
N ARG A 14 7.45 2.06 -22.25
CA ARG A 14 6.80 1.69 -20.99
C ARG A 14 6.71 0.16 -20.88
N PRO A 15 7.37 -0.47 -19.88
CA PRO A 15 7.32 -1.92 -19.75
C PRO A 15 5.88 -2.37 -19.54
N LEU A 16 5.41 -3.28 -20.40
CA LEU A 16 4.11 -3.92 -20.24
C LEU A 16 4.15 -4.77 -18.97
N VAL A 17 3.47 -4.32 -17.91
CA VAL A 17 3.34 -5.09 -16.66
C VAL A 17 2.12 -6.00 -16.79
N PRO A 18 2.29 -7.33 -16.80
CA PRO A 18 1.16 -8.26 -16.87
C PRO A 18 0.18 -8.02 -15.71
N ALA A 19 -1.12 -8.15 -15.99
CA ALA A 19 -2.23 -7.96 -15.04
C ALA A 19 -2.45 -6.52 -14.50
N LEU A 20 -1.61 -5.55 -14.85
CA LEU A 20 -1.86 -4.14 -14.53
C LEU A 20 -2.78 -3.52 -15.59
N ASP A 21 -3.89 -2.95 -15.15
CA ASP A 21 -4.75 -2.13 -16.01
C ASP A 21 -4.14 -0.73 -16.18
N LEU A 22 -3.41 -0.54 -17.28
CA LEU A 22 -2.80 0.73 -17.66
C LEU A 22 -3.82 1.80 -18.05
N THR A 23 -5.10 1.45 -18.24
CA THR A 23 -6.17 2.40 -18.56
C THR A 23 -6.93 2.87 -17.32
N ALA A 24 -6.69 2.23 -16.17
CA ALA A 24 -7.36 2.58 -14.92
C ALA A 24 -7.06 4.05 -14.54
N ARG A 25 -8.08 4.75 -14.04
CA ARG A 25 -7.90 6.10 -13.51
C ARG A 25 -7.14 6.04 -12.19
N TYR A 26 -6.33 7.06 -11.95
CA TYR A 26 -5.70 7.25 -10.64
C TYR A 26 -6.76 7.39 -9.56
N SER A 27 -6.52 6.70 -8.43
CA SER A 27 -7.49 6.60 -7.36
C SER A 27 -6.90 7.07 -6.04
N SER A 28 -7.71 7.74 -5.22
CA SER A 28 -7.33 8.18 -3.89
C SER A 28 -7.41 7.09 -2.82
N ARG A 29 -7.42 5.80 -3.19
CA ARG A 29 -7.74 4.72 -2.24
C ARG A 29 -6.84 4.70 -1.01
N LEU A 30 -5.60 5.19 -1.13
CA LEU A 30 -4.64 5.28 -0.03
C LEU A 30 -4.78 6.52 0.87
N SER A 31 -5.51 7.54 0.45
CA SER A 31 -5.62 8.79 1.22
C SER A 31 -6.37 8.63 2.53
N ALA A 32 -7.34 7.70 2.55
CA ALA A 32 -8.21 7.48 3.70
C ALA A 32 -7.59 6.57 4.78
N ARG A 33 -6.70 5.65 4.37
CA ARG A 33 -6.05 4.65 5.23
C ARG A 33 -4.92 3.98 4.46
N SER A 34 -3.84 3.60 5.18
CA SER A 34 -2.69 2.84 4.68
C SER A 34 -3.11 1.57 3.93
N ALA A 35 -2.15 0.79 3.41
CA ALA A 35 -2.42 -0.43 2.64
C ALA A 35 -3.36 -1.44 3.33
N LEU A 36 -3.51 -1.41 4.68
CA LEU A 36 -4.25 -2.39 5.48
C LEU A 36 -3.65 -3.80 5.43
N TYR A 37 -2.34 -3.90 5.21
CA TYR A 37 -1.61 -5.17 5.21
C TYR A 37 -1.85 -5.99 6.48
N THR A 38 -1.81 -5.37 7.66
CA THR A 38 -2.04 -6.09 8.93
C THR A 38 -3.44 -6.71 8.98
N ASP A 39 -4.45 -6.02 8.46
CA ASP A 39 -5.82 -6.55 8.42
C ASP A 39 -5.96 -7.66 7.39
N LEU A 40 -5.33 -7.53 6.22
CA LEU A 40 -5.26 -8.60 5.22
C LEU A 40 -4.61 -9.84 5.83
N ARG A 41 -3.43 -9.68 6.45
CA ARG A 41 -2.70 -10.79 7.06
C ARG A 41 -3.56 -11.52 8.10
N LEU A 42 -4.19 -10.79 9.03
CA LEU A 42 -5.07 -11.39 10.04
C LEU A 42 -6.31 -12.07 9.43
N LEU A 43 -6.83 -11.54 8.31
CA LEU A 43 -7.93 -12.17 7.60
C LEU A 43 -7.52 -13.51 6.98
N LEU A 44 -6.34 -13.57 6.36
CA LEU A 44 -5.85 -14.75 5.63
C LEU A 44 -5.17 -15.78 6.53
N ASP A 45 -4.68 -15.38 7.70
CA ASP A 45 -3.96 -16.24 8.64
C ASP A 45 -4.80 -17.47 9.02
N GLY A 46 -4.27 -18.68 8.82
CA GLY A 46 -4.97 -19.94 9.11
C GLY A 46 -6.10 -20.33 8.15
N LEU A 47 -6.29 -19.63 7.02
CA LEU A 47 -7.16 -20.11 5.95
C LEU A 47 -6.41 -21.10 5.05
N ASN A 48 -7.03 -22.25 4.78
CA ASN A 48 -6.47 -23.30 3.92
C ASN A 48 -6.83 -23.13 2.43
N GLU A 49 -7.88 -22.36 2.14
CA GLU A 49 -8.35 -22.13 0.76
C GLU A 49 -8.82 -20.68 0.57
N ALA A 50 -8.77 -20.21 -0.68
CA ALA A 50 -9.34 -18.93 -1.07
C ALA A 50 -10.87 -19.02 -1.08
N LEU A 51 -11.52 -17.97 -0.58
CA LEU A 51 -12.98 -17.92 -0.47
C LEU A 51 -13.59 -17.05 -1.57
N PRO A 52 -14.84 -17.31 -1.99
CA PRO A 52 -15.58 -16.32 -2.77
C PRO A 52 -15.78 -15.05 -1.95
N SER A 53 -16.02 -13.91 -2.60
CA SER A 53 -16.14 -12.61 -1.92
C SER A 53 -17.19 -12.59 -0.80
N VAL A 54 -18.29 -13.34 -0.95
CA VAL A 54 -19.33 -13.50 0.08
C VAL A 54 -18.80 -14.21 1.34
N GLY A 55 -17.89 -15.18 1.18
CA GLY A 55 -17.24 -15.90 2.28
C GLY A 55 -16.36 -14.97 3.11
N TYR A 56 -15.44 -14.23 2.45
CA TYR A 56 -14.64 -13.22 3.15
C TYR A 56 -15.50 -12.17 3.85
N ARG A 57 -16.59 -11.72 3.21
CA ARG A 57 -17.53 -10.78 3.82
C ARG A 57 -18.16 -11.36 5.09
N SER A 58 -18.56 -12.62 5.08
CA SER A 58 -19.15 -13.30 6.25
C SER A 58 -18.17 -13.31 7.42
N ILE A 59 -16.92 -13.66 7.17
CA ILE A 59 -15.87 -13.73 8.19
C ILE A 59 -15.53 -12.34 8.76
N VAL A 60 -15.44 -11.32 7.90
CA VAL A 60 -15.12 -9.95 8.32
C VAL A 60 -16.27 -9.31 9.09
N ILE A 61 -17.51 -9.44 8.61
CA ILE A 61 -18.67 -8.70 9.14
C ILE A 61 -19.47 -9.53 10.16
N GLY A 62 -19.69 -10.81 9.88
CA GLY A 62 -20.42 -11.74 10.74
C GLY A 62 -19.57 -12.20 11.91
N GLU A 63 -18.47 -12.88 11.62
CA GLU A 63 -17.61 -13.52 12.64
C GLU A 63 -16.67 -12.54 13.36
N ASN A 64 -16.54 -11.32 12.86
CA ASN A 64 -15.66 -10.29 13.45
C ASN A 64 -14.20 -10.75 13.57
N ARG A 65 -13.66 -11.45 12.56
CA ARG A 65 -12.27 -11.94 12.58
C ARG A 65 -11.22 -10.86 12.86
N LEU A 66 -11.51 -9.62 12.48
CA LEU A 66 -10.62 -8.46 12.68
C LEU A 66 -10.86 -7.73 14.02
N ALA A 67 -11.63 -8.33 14.94
CA ALA A 67 -11.87 -7.84 16.30
C ALA A 67 -12.28 -6.35 16.37
N ARG A 68 -13.18 -5.91 15.48
CA ARG A 68 -13.70 -4.54 15.47
C ARG A 68 -14.82 -4.39 16.50
N SER A 69 -14.84 -3.25 17.18
CA SER A 69 -15.77 -2.94 18.27
C SER A 69 -17.23 -2.77 17.84
N SER A 70 -17.50 -2.55 16.55
CA SER A 70 -18.86 -2.34 16.04
C SER A 70 -19.07 -2.91 14.64
N VAL A 71 -20.34 -3.19 14.30
CA VAL A 71 -20.76 -3.61 12.95
C VAL A 71 -20.35 -2.56 11.91
N SER A 72 -20.53 -1.28 12.20
CA SER A 72 -20.16 -0.19 11.29
C SER A 72 -18.66 -0.17 11.01
N ALA A 73 -17.82 -0.43 12.03
CA ALA A 73 -16.38 -0.55 11.84
C ALA A 73 -16.00 -1.77 10.98
N ARG A 74 -16.71 -2.91 11.16
CA ARG A 74 -16.55 -4.09 10.29
C ARG A 74 -16.95 -3.82 8.84
N GLN A 75 -18.07 -3.14 8.63
CA GLN A 75 -18.52 -2.75 7.29
C GLN A 75 -17.54 -1.78 6.62
N LYS A 76 -17.01 -0.81 7.38
CA LYS A 76 -16.02 0.15 6.86
C LYS A 76 -14.73 -0.56 6.42
N VAL A 77 -14.17 -1.43 7.28
CA VAL A 77 -12.94 -2.16 6.91
C VAL A 77 -13.18 -3.10 5.73
N TRP A 78 -14.35 -3.74 5.62
CA TRP A 78 -14.71 -4.55 4.45
C TRP A 78 -14.75 -3.73 3.15
N LYS A 79 -15.39 -2.54 3.19
CA LYS A 79 -15.47 -1.62 2.05
C LYS A 79 -14.09 -1.16 1.57
N GLU A 80 -13.10 -1.13 2.46
CA GLU A 80 -11.72 -0.75 2.14
C GLU A 80 -10.89 -1.98 1.69
N LEU A 81 -10.93 -3.09 2.41
CA LEU A 81 -10.15 -4.31 2.13
C LEU A 81 -10.53 -4.97 0.81
N LYS A 82 -11.84 -5.19 0.57
CA LYS A 82 -12.32 -5.93 -0.61
C LYS A 82 -11.75 -5.34 -1.92
N PRO A 83 -11.95 -4.04 -2.23
CA PRO A 83 -11.48 -3.51 -3.51
C PRO A 83 -9.96 -3.30 -3.57
N ARG A 84 -9.23 -3.30 -2.45
CA ARG A 84 -7.76 -3.11 -2.44
C ARG A 84 -7.00 -4.41 -2.72
N TYR A 85 -7.52 -5.51 -2.20
CA TYR A 85 -6.91 -6.84 -2.33
C TYR A 85 -7.75 -7.80 -3.13
N LEU A 86 -8.75 -7.31 -3.87
CA LEU A 86 -9.54 -8.11 -4.81
C LEU A 86 -10.09 -9.40 -4.18
N LEU A 87 -10.59 -9.31 -2.93
CA LEU A 87 -10.93 -10.47 -2.10
C LEU A 87 -12.09 -11.30 -2.70
N ASP A 88 -11.72 -12.20 -3.60
CA ASP A 88 -12.59 -13.11 -4.34
C ASP A 88 -11.77 -14.18 -5.05
N ARG A 89 -11.97 -15.47 -4.71
CA ARG A 89 -11.24 -16.59 -5.34
C ARG A 89 -11.45 -16.66 -6.87
N ASP A 90 -12.56 -16.15 -7.36
CA ASP A 90 -12.88 -16.20 -8.80
C ASP A 90 -12.17 -15.07 -9.58
N HIS A 91 -11.48 -14.14 -8.89
CA HIS A 91 -10.70 -13.10 -9.54
C HIS A 91 -9.30 -13.62 -9.91
N PRO A 92 -8.89 -13.63 -11.20
CA PRO A 92 -7.64 -14.27 -11.63
C PRO A 92 -6.38 -13.76 -10.92
N LEU A 93 -6.30 -12.45 -10.70
CA LEU A 93 -5.16 -11.85 -9.98
C LEU A 93 -5.12 -12.25 -8.49
N PHE A 94 -6.29 -12.44 -7.86
CA PHE A 94 -6.36 -12.87 -6.48
C PHE A 94 -6.05 -14.36 -6.34
N ASP A 95 -6.51 -15.18 -7.27
CA ASP A 95 -6.19 -16.61 -7.35
C ASP A 95 -4.67 -16.83 -7.47
N ALA A 96 -4.02 -16.11 -8.40
CA ALA A 96 -2.56 -16.15 -8.54
C ALA A 96 -1.84 -15.68 -7.26
N PHE A 97 -2.31 -14.57 -6.65
CA PHE A 97 -1.79 -14.12 -5.36
C PHE A 97 -1.94 -15.18 -4.27
N TRP A 98 -3.08 -15.87 -4.20
CA TRP A 98 -3.34 -16.87 -3.17
C TRP A 98 -2.40 -18.06 -3.28
N ALA A 99 -2.15 -18.53 -4.51
CA ALA A 99 -1.20 -19.61 -4.76
C ALA A 99 0.21 -19.26 -4.26
N GLU A 100 0.66 -18.01 -4.47
CA GLU A 100 1.95 -17.54 -3.98
C GLU A 100 1.95 -17.27 -2.46
N TRP A 101 0.88 -16.71 -1.91
CA TRP A 101 0.71 -16.48 -0.47
C TRP A 101 0.89 -17.76 0.36
N GLN A 102 0.35 -18.88 -0.11
CA GLN A 102 0.47 -20.18 0.54
C GLN A 102 1.89 -20.76 0.47
N ARG A 103 2.73 -20.31 -0.46
CA ARG A 103 4.13 -20.73 -0.61
C ARG A 103 5.10 -19.85 0.16
N CYS A 104 4.66 -18.71 0.69
CA CYS A 104 5.53 -17.81 1.45
C CYS A 104 5.95 -18.45 2.78
N ASP A 105 7.25 -18.58 2.98
CA ASP A 105 7.87 -19.14 4.18
C ASP A 105 8.19 -18.06 5.22
N SER A 106 8.16 -16.78 4.81
CA SER A 106 8.47 -15.65 5.70
C SER A 106 7.46 -14.52 5.63
N GLU A 107 7.40 -13.75 6.71
CA GLU A 107 6.58 -12.54 6.77
C GLU A 107 6.99 -11.51 5.71
N ARG A 108 8.28 -11.41 5.37
CA ARG A 108 8.77 -10.48 4.35
C ARG A 108 8.28 -10.84 2.94
N GLU A 109 8.20 -12.13 2.63
CA GLU A 109 7.63 -12.60 1.36
C GLU A 109 6.13 -12.29 1.28
N ARG A 110 5.41 -12.47 2.40
CA ARG A 110 3.99 -12.12 2.50
C ARG A 110 3.75 -10.62 2.33
N GLU A 111 4.58 -9.79 2.94
CA GLU A 111 4.55 -8.33 2.76
C GLU A 111 4.78 -7.97 1.28
N LEU A 112 5.78 -8.58 0.65
CA LEU A 112 6.11 -8.32 -0.75
C LEU A 112 4.97 -8.75 -1.70
N ILE A 113 4.43 -9.96 -1.54
CA ILE A 113 3.38 -10.46 -2.43
C ILE A 113 2.07 -9.68 -2.24
N ALA A 114 1.76 -9.24 -1.02
CA ALA A 114 0.63 -8.36 -0.75
C ALA A 114 0.84 -6.97 -1.38
N TYR A 115 2.07 -6.44 -1.34
CA TYR A 115 2.41 -5.20 -2.05
C TYR A 115 2.27 -5.35 -3.57
N ILE A 116 2.72 -6.46 -4.14
CA ILE A 116 2.59 -6.74 -5.59
C ILE A 116 1.13 -6.79 -6.01
N LEU A 117 0.28 -7.56 -5.32
CA LEU A 117 -1.17 -7.58 -5.58
C LEU A 117 -1.76 -6.16 -5.53
N PHE A 118 -1.36 -5.39 -4.53
CA PHE A 118 -1.85 -4.04 -4.33
C PHE A 118 -1.40 -3.09 -5.45
N ALA A 119 -0.14 -3.17 -5.88
CA ALA A 119 0.39 -2.37 -7.00
C ALA A 119 -0.25 -2.76 -8.33
N LEU A 120 -0.46 -4.05 -8.59
CA LEU A 120 -1.14 -4.53 -9.81
C LEU A 120 -2.61 -4.11 -9.88
N ASN A 121 -3.25 -3.91 -8.73
CA ASN A 121 -4.64 -3.47 -8.64
C ASN A 121 -4.81 -1.93 -8.60
N ASP A 122 -3.75 -1.17 -8.32
CA ASP A 122 -3.81 0.29 -8.23
C ASP A 122 -2.72 0.93 -9.10
N ARG A 123 -3.14 1.46 -10.25
CA ARG A 123 -2.25 2.10 -11.23
C ARG A 123 -1.40 3.21 -10.61
N LEU A 124 -1.94 4.02 -9.70
CA LEU A 124 -1.14 5.07 -9.07
C LEU A 124 0.01 4.46 -8.25
N VAL A 125 -0.24 3.36 -7.57
CA VAL A 125 0.79 2.65 -6.78
C VAL A 125 1.83 2.00 -7.69
N ALA A 126 1.40 1.38 -8.79
CA ALA A 126 2.30 0.86 -9.81
C ALA A 126 3.21 1.97 -10.35
N ASP A 127 2.63 3.07 -10.80
CA ASP A 127 3.34 4.15 -11.49
C ASP A 127 4.28 4.86 -10.52
N LEU A 128 3.84 5.11 -9.28
CA LEU A 128 4.71 5.66 -8.23
C LEU A 128 5.91 4.74 -7.96
N GLY A 129 5.72 3.43 -7.98
CA GLY A 129 6.79 2.44 -7.81
C GLY A 129 7.76 2.39 -8.98
N THR A 130 7.24 2.26 -10.20
CA THR A 130 8.05 1.97 -11.40
C THR A 130 8.60 3.21 -12.07
N GLU A 131 7.85 4.31 -12.10
CA GLU A 131 8.23 5.53 -12.83
C GLU A 131 8.99 6.54 -11.95
N TRP A 132 8.77 6.50 -10.62
CA TRP A 132 9.42 7.43 -9.70
C TRP A 132 10.35 6.73 -8.70
N LEU A 133 9.81 5.91 -7.79
CA LEU A 133 10.57 5.40 -6.65
C LEU A 133 11.78 4.55 -7.08
N PHE A 134 11.58 3.58 -7.96
CA PHE A 134 12.66 2.69 -8.38
C PHE A 134 13.77 3.43 -9.16
N PRO A 135 13.46 4.27 -10.18
CA PRO A 135 14.46 5.12 -10.81
C PRO A 135 15.19 6.06 -9.84
N TYR A 136 14.49 6.58 -8.84
CA TYR A 136 15.05 7.47 -7.82
C TYR A 136 16.07 6.74 -6.92
N LEU A 137 15.71 5.57 -6.40
CA LEU A 137 16.57 4.76 -5.53
C LEU A 137 17.85 4.28 -6.22
N ARG A 138 17.82 4.09 -7.56
CA ARG A 138 19.00 3.69 -8.34
C ARG A 138 20.09 4.77 -8.42
N ARG A 139 19.80 6.03 -8.11
CA ARG A 139 20.70 7.18 -8.31
C ARG A 139 21.65 7.47 -7.13
N ALA A 140 21.84 6.52 -6.21
CA ALA A 140 22.64 6.65 -4.98
C ALA A 140 21.93 7.53 -3.91
N PRO A 141 22.38 7.54 -2.63
CA PRO A 141 21.51 7.66 -1.47
C PRO A 141 20.76 8.99 -1.48
N ALA A 142 19.50 8.93 -1.88
CA ALA A 142 18.63 10.07 -2.00
C ALA A 142 17.60 10.01 -0.88
N GLU A 143 17.51 11.10 -0.12
CA GLU A 143 16.50 11.28 0.91
C GLU A 143 15.13 11.37 0.24
N ILE A 144 14.21 10.47 0.57
CA ILE A 144 12.84 10.53 0.03
C ILE A 144 12.12 11.70 0.67
N ARG A 145 11.82 12.73 -0.15
CA ARG A 145 11.11 13.94 0.27
C ARG A 145 9.66 13.92 -0.15
N VAL A 146 8.80 14.56 0.65
CA VAL A 146 7.36 14.63 0.36
C VAL A 146 7.10 15.48 -0.88
N GLU A 147 7.91 16.50 -1.09
CA GLU A 147 7.84 17.42 -2.22
C GLU A 147 8.09 16.71 -3.55
N ASP A 148 8.97 15.69 -3.56
CA ASP A 148 9.25 14.88 -4.75
C ASP A 148 8.04 14.02 -5.14
N VAL A 149 7.35 13.44 -4.15
CA VAL A 149 6.09 12.71 -4.35
C VAL A 149 5.02 13.64 -4.91
N GLN A 150 4.88 14.84 -4.32
CA GLN A 150 3.90 15.83 -4.78
C GLN A 150 4.19 16.28 -6.21
N GLY A 151 5.45 16.53 -6.56
CA GLY A 151 5.86 16.87 -7.92
C GLY A 151 5.54 15.76 -8.92
N PHE A 152 5.72 14.50 -8.56
CA PHE A 152 5.29 13.36 -9.37
C PHE A 152 3.77 13.36 -9.58
N LEU A 153 2.99 13.50 -8.50
CA LEU A 153 1.52 13.51 -8.57
C LEU A 153 0.98 14.66 -9.43
N ASP A 154 1.54 15.86 -9.28
CA ASP A 154 1.18 17.05 -10.06
C ASP A 154 1.58 16.91 -11.54
N SER A 155 2.70 16.24 -11.83
CA SER A 155 3.09 15.90 -13.20
C SER A 155 2.12 14.89 -13.80
N ALA A 156 1.86 13.79 -13.10
CA ALA A 156 1.00 12.72 -13.60
C ALA A 156 -0.44 13.19 -13.82
N ALA A 157 -0.98 14.04 -12.94
CA ALA A 157 -2.31 14.64 -13.12
C ALA A 157 -2.44 15.38 -14.45
N ARG A 158 -1.42 16.14 -14.85
CA ARG A 158 -1.42 16.88 -16.12
C ARG A 158 -1.42 15.98 -17.36
N HIS A 159 -0.75 14.83 -17.29
CA HIS A 159 -0.67 13.90 -18.43
C HIS A 159 -1.93 13.04 -18.55
N HIS A 160 -2.56 12.65 -17.43
CA HIS A 160 -3.79 11.84 -17.45
C HIS A 160 -5.05 12.65 -17.81
N ASP A 161 -5.07 13.96 -17.55
CA ASP A 161 -6.15 14.85 -18.02
C ASP A 161 -6.11 14.99 -19.57
N GLU A 162 -4.93 14.90 -20.19
CA GLU A 162 -4.78 14.94 -21.66
C GLU A 162 -5.27 13.65 -22.34
N ASP A 163 -5.11 12.50 -21.69
CA ASP A 163 -5.64 11.20 -22.16
C ASP A 163 -7.19 11.19 -22.18
N GLU A 164 -7.84 11.92 -21.26
CA GLU A 164 -9.30 12.07 -21.25
C GLU A 164 -9.81 12.88 -22.46
N VAL A 165 -9.05 13.89 -22.93
CA VAL A 165 -9.42 14.73 -24.07
C VAL A 165 -9.28 14.00 -25.41
N ARG A 166 -8.39 13.00 -25.52
CA ARG A 166 -8.28 12.17 -26.73
C ARG A 166 -9.24 10.97 -26.77
N GLY A 167 -9.77 10.53 -25.62
CA GLY A 167 -10.56 9.29 -25.51
C GLY A 167 -12.07 9.43 -25.29
N THR A 168 -12.62 10.63 -25.04
CA THR A 168 -14.02 10.76 -24.60
C THR A 168 -15.00 11.19 -25.72
N SER A 169 -15.50 10.18 -26.43
CA SER A 169 -16.89 10.20 -26.94
C SER A 169 -17.65 9.05 -26.26
N GLY A 170 -18.30 9.33 -25.12
CA GLY A 170 -19.14 8.35 -24.41
C GLY A 170 -19.07 8.47 -22.88
N ALA A 171 -20.22 8.74 -22.26
CA ALA A 171 -20.41 9.14 -20.87
C ALA A 171 -20.25 8.01 -19.82
N HIS A 172 -19.65 8.30 -18.65
CA HIS A 172 -20.33 8.65 -17.38
C HIS A 172 -19.31 8.88 -16.24
N PRO A 173 -19.53 9.84 -15.30
CA PRO A 173 -18.49 10.30 -14.39
C PRO A 173 -18.60 9.73 -12.97
N ARG A 174 -17.50 9.13 -12.50
CA ARG A 174 -17.11 9.12 -11.07
C ARG A 174 -15.61 9.43 -10.92
N ALA A 175 -15.13 10.39 -11.71
CA ALA A 175 -13.86 11.02 -11.46
C ALA A 175 -14.03 11.97 -10.28
N ALA A 176 -13.31 11.74 -9.18
CA ALA A 176 -13.12 12.81 -8.21
C ALA A 176 -12.17 13.83 -8.87
N PRO A 177 -12.55 15.12 -8.97
CA PRO A 177 -11.63 16.12 -9.50
C PRO A 177 -10.40 16.18 -8.59
N ILE A 178 -9.23 16.10 -9.22
CA ILE A 178 -7.90 16.11 -8.61
C ILE A 178 -7.68 17.37 -7.72
N GLY A 179 -8.50 18.41 -7.86
CA GLY A 179 -8.52 19.56 -6.95
C GLY A 179 -8.86 19.26 -5.47
N ARG A 180 -9.43 18.08 -5.16
CA ARG A 180 -9.81 17.71 -3.77
C ARG A 180 -8.62 17.22 -2.91
N TRP A 181 -7.41 17.17 -3.46
CA TRP A 181 -6.20 16.82 -2.71
C TRP A 181 -5.62 17.99 -1.90
N ARG A 182 -5.97 19.24 -2.24
CA ARG A 182 -5.50 20.45 -1.54
C ARG A 182 -6.27 20.81 -0.26
N GLN A 183 -7.47 20.25 -0.04
CA GLN A 183 -8.37 20.76 1.00
C GLN A 183 -8.34 20.02 2.34
N ASP A 184 -7.62 18.90 2.48
CA ASP A 184 -7.71 18.07 3.71
C ASP A 184 -6.47 18.08 4.62
N ARG A 185 -5.66 19.15 4.60
CA ARG A 185 -4.62 19.36 5.65
C ARG A 185 -4.40 20.83 5.98
N SER A 186 -5.15 21.32 6.96
CA SER A 186 -4.52 22.11 8.03
C SER A 186 -3.80 21.13 8.96
N PHE A 187 -2.60 20.69 8.56
CA PHE A 187 -1.69 20.02 9.47
C PHE A 187 -1.00 21.10 10.30
N ASP A 188 -1.54 21.37 11.48
CA ASP A 188 -0.95 22.28 12.46
C ASP A 188 -0.09 21.47 13.44
N PRO A 189 1.25 21.54 13.36
CA PRO A 189 2.14 20.83 14.27
C PRO A 189 2.01 21.32 15.73
N ALA A 190 1.33 22.44 16.01
CA ALA A 190 1.08 22.93 17.36
C ALA A 190 -0.08 22.22 18.09
N ARG A 191 -0.85 21.35 17.42
CA ARG A 191 -1.96 20.59 18.01
C ARG A 191 -1.61 19.17 18.48
N LEU A 192 -0.32 18.87 18.69
CA LEU A 192 0.05 17.65 19.40
C LEU A 192 -0.36 17.78 20.87
N PRO A 193 -1.08 16.81 21.46
CA PRO A 193 -1.35 16.82 22.89
C PRO A 193 -0.03 16.72 23.64
N THR A 194 0.32 17.79 24.36
CA THR A 194 1.38 17.76 25.36
C THR A 194 0.98 16.73 26.41
N ARG A 195 1.71 15.60 26.41
CA ARG A 195 1.54 14.54 27.41
C ARG A 195 1.94 15.12 28.77
N LYS A 196 0.95 15.58 29.55
CA LYS A 196 1.13 15.97 30.95
C LYS A 196 1.69 14.78 31.71
N GLY A 197 2.81 15.03 32.39
CA GLY A 197 3.56 14.03 33.13
C GLY A 197 2.74 13.39 34.24
N THR A 198 2.84 12.08 34.31
CA THR A 198 2.69 11.31 35.54
C THR A 198 3.96 10.51 35.70
N GLY A 199 4.54 10.63 36.90
CA GLY A 199 5.93 10.32 37.18
C GLY A 199 6.33 8.88 36.90
N PHE A 200 7.48 8.71 36.27
CA PHE A 200 8.27 7.50 36.39
C PHE A 200 9.54 7.83 37.17
N SER A 201 9.64 7.25 38.36
CA SER A 201 10.87 7.22 39.14
C SER A 201 12.01 6.70 38.29
N ARG A 202 13.15 7.39 38.34
CA ARG A 202 14.43 6.93 37.81
C ARG A 202 14.80 5.61 38.48
N VAL A 203 14.66 4.51 37.76
CA VAL A 203 15.43 3.29 38.04
C VAL A 203 16.67 3.37 37.15
N SER A 204 17.82 3.60 37.77
CA SER A 204 19.12 3.60 37.10
C SER A 204 19.37 2.23 36.44
N PRO A 205 19.82 2.18 35.18
CA PRO A 205 20.32 0.94 34.60
C PRO A 205 21.63 0.57 35.30
N ARG A 206 21.64 -0.52 36.08
CA ARG A 206 22.89 -1.20 36.42
C ARG A 206 23.42 -1.81 35.12
N TYR A 207 24.53 -1.27 34.63
CA TYR A 207 25.33 -1.92 33.61
C TYR A 207 25.80 -3.27 34.17
N LEU A 208 25.34 -4.36 33.55
CA LEU A 208 25.95 -5.68 33.70
C LEU A 208 27.25 -5.67 32.90
N HIS A 209 28.39 -5.70 33.60
CA HIS A 209 29.70 -5.94 33.02
C HIS A 209 29.78 -7.36 32.45
N PRO A 210 30.31 -7.57 31.24
CA PRO A 210 30.68 -8.91 30.78
C PRO A 210 32.00 -9.35 31.46
N GLY A 211 31.93 -10.46 32.20
CA GLY A 211 33.00 -11.43 32.45
C GLY A 211 34.37 -10.92 32.90
N GLN A 212 34.61 -10.87 34.22
CA GLN A 212 35.97 -11.01 34.76
C GLN A 212 36.35 -12.50 34.83
N ARG A 213 37.50 -12.83 34.26
CA ARG A 213 38.20 -14.11 34.52
C ARG A 213 38.82 -14.05 35.92
N ASP A 214 38.81 -15.15 36.65
CA ASP A 214 39.67 -15.27 37.81
C ASP A 214 41.14 -15.44 37.40
N ALA A 215 42.07 -15.34 38.35
CA ALA A 215 43.52 -15.43 38.13
C ALA A 215 43.99 -16.82 37.62
N SER A 216 43.08 -17.76 37.36
CA SER A 216 43.37 -19.10 36.84
C SER A 216 42.75 -19.38 35.45
N GLY A 217 41.89 -18.51 34.93
CA GLY A 217 41.52 -18.46 33.51
C GLY A 217 40.61 -19.58 33.00
N ARG A 218 39.78 -20.22 33.83
CA ARG A 218 38.74 -21.17 33.37
C ARG A 218 37.33 -20.60 33.45
N TRP A 219 36.48 -20.99 32.50
CA TRP A 219 35.05 -20.67 32.46
C TRP A 219 34.28 -21.78 33.16
N ASP A 220 33.38 -21.40 34.08
CA ASP A 220 32.49 -22.33 34.78
C ASP A 220 31.22 -22.53 33.94
N THR A 221 30.86 -23.78 33.66
CA THR A 221 29.66 -24.15 32.91
C THR A 221 28.77 -25.01 33.79
N SER A 222 27.65 -24.43 34.22
CA SER A 222 26.45 -25.15 34.66
C SER A 222 25.22 -24.35 34.24
#